data_AF-A0A0W0HLF8-F1
#
_entry.id   AF-A0A0W0HLF8-F1
#
_cell.length_a   1.000
_cell.length_b   1.000
_cell.length_c   1.000
_cell.angle_alpha   90.00
_cell.angle_beta   90.00
_cell.angle_gamma   90.00
#
_symmetry.space_group_name_H-M   'P 1'
#
loop_
_entity.id
_entity.type
_entity.pdbx_description
1 polymer ?
#
loop_
_entity_poly.entity_id
_entity_poly.type
_entity_poly.pdbx_seq_one_letter_code
_entity_poly.pdbx_strand_id
1 'polypeptide(L)'
;MPNFNTSRIPAPESASEFEKIVNAAVQIRWKGTVFQRYGRPGQQQDGVDSYANSGPEVGIAIQCKNTCHTIPLTVVQQEIDKAEKFKHPIKLLYVATSQPNDRNTQDNVWKLSRERESQGKFGVSLLFWEDIISDLAKDIPTLLSFYPILSQNDNDTKVLEELKSILPYNGSIAFVKSHGFCRKIFDDSQLNQLYIFWDRCDDPAFAFQNENLERLKLQLITNIQKLGGIIGQNYTRQLNSHLIERHQLQDHQITELNNELEIAADNLLNNYNRLLSPRT
;
A
#
# COMPACT_ATOMS: atom_id res chain seq x y z
N MET A 1 9.75 7.42 13.77
CA MET A 1 9.09 6.16 13.35
C MET A 1 9.82 5.66 12.11
N PRO A 2 10.10 4.36 11.95
CA PRO A 2 10.57 3.86 10.66
C PRO A 2 9.45 4.07 9.63
N ASN A 3 9.69 4.92 8.64
CA ASN A 3 8.83 5.06 7.46
C ASN A 3 9.00 3.80 6.60
N PHE A 4 7.93 3.39 5.90
CA PHE A 4 7.84 2.21 5.02
C PHE A 4 8.93 1.19 5.28
N ASN A 5 8.63 0.15 6.08
CA ASN A 5 9.52 -1.00 6.24
C ASN A 5 10.07 -1.39 4.85
N THR A 6 11.30 -1.00 4.53
CA THR A 6 12.03 -1.33 3.29
C THR A 6 12.40 -2.81 3.27
N SER A 7 11.69 -3.61 4.06
CA SER A 7 11.80 -5.04 4.21
C SER A 7 11.51 -5.69 2.85
N ARG A 8 12.59 -5.87 2.10
CA ARG A 8 12.73 -6.76 0.94
C ARG A 8 11.75 -6.50 -0.20
N ILE A 9 11.64 -5.26 -0.67
CA ILE A 9 11.09 -5.02 -2.01
C ILE A 9 11.95 -5.82 -3.00
N PRO A 10 11.41 -6.77 -3.76
CA PRO A 10 12.20 -7.61 -4.65
C PRO A 10 12.64 -6.79 -5.87
N ALA A 11 13.85 -7.06 -6.35
CA ALA A 11 14.27 -6.60 -7.66
C ALA A 11 13.38 -7.21 -8.74
N PRO A 12 13.08 -6.49 -9.84
CA PRO A 12 12.31 -7.03 -10.94
C PRO A 12 13.07 -8.17 -11.63
N GLU A 13 12.36 -9.11 -12.23
CA GLU A 13 12.99 -10.18 -13.04
C GLU A 13 13.47 -9.64 -14.39
N SER A 14 12.78 -8.65 -14.96
CA SER A 14 13.10 -8.06 -16.25
C SER A 14 14.26 -7.07 -16.15
N ALA A 15 15.32 -7.28 -16.93
CA ALA A 15 16.42 -6.32 -17.06
C ALA A 15 15.95 -4.94 -17.52
N SER A 16 14.99 -4.89 -18.44
CA SER A 16 14.41 -3.63 -18.95
C SER A 16 13.64 -2.87 -17.86
N GLU A 17 12.97 -3.58 -16.97
CA GLU A 17 12.29 -2.98 -15.82
C GLU A 17 13.29 -2.50 -14.77
N PHE A 18 14.34 -3.29 -14.50
CA PHE A 18 15.43 -2.90 -13.62
C PHE A 18 16.08 -1.59 -14.09
N GLU A 19 16.39 -1.45 -15.38
CA GLU A 19 16.93 -0.20 -15.94
C GLU A 19 16.01 1.01 -15.72
N LYS A 20 14.68 0.83 -15.84
CA LYS A 20 13.71 1.91 -15.60
C LYS A 20 13.70 2.31 -14.13
N ILE A 21 13.71 1.35 -13.22
CA ILE A 21 13.74 1.59 -11.77
C ILE A 21 15.04 2.31 -11.40
N VAL A 22 16.19 1.82 -11.88
CA VAL A 22 17.49 2.46 -11.64
C VAL A 22 17.49 3.89 -12.19
N ASN A 23 17.00 4.12 -13.42
CA ASN A 23 16.94 5.47 -13.98
C ASN A 23 16.07 6.41 -13.14
N ALA A 24 14.92 5.95 -12.64
CA ALA A 24 14.10 6.74 -11.73
C ALA A 24 14.83 7.03 -10.39
N ALA A 25 15.51 6.02 -9.83
CA ALA A 25 16.28 6.16 -8.60
C ALA A 25 17.36 7.25 -8.69
N VAL A 26 18.14 7.23 -9.76
CA VAL A 26 19.27 8.16 -9.94
C VAL A 26 18.79 9.60 -10.19
N GLN A 27 17.65 9.78 -10.85
CA GLN A 27 16.99 11.09 -10.98
C GLN A 27 16.59 11.65 -9.60
N ILE A 28 16.11 10.79 -8.69
CA ILE A 28 15.75 11.18 -7.33
C ILE A 28 16.99 11.43 -6.47
N ARG A 29 18.02 10.58 -6.58
CA ARG A 29 19.28 10.72 -5.82
C ARG A 29 19.97 12.05 -6.13
N TRP A 30 20.10 12.39 -7.41
CA TRP A 30 20.84 13.56 -7.88
C TRP A 30 19.90 14.60 -8.47
N LYS A 31 19.01 15.15 -7.62
CA LYS A 31 18.06 16.19 -8.02
C LYS A 31 18.76 17.34 -8.75
N GLY A 32 18.22 17.72 -9.91
CA GLY A 32 18.78 18.76 -10.77
C GLY A 32 19.79 18.26 -11.81
N THR A 33 20.15 16.97 -11.78
CA THR A 33 20.88 16.31 -12.87
C THR A 33 19.90 15.54 -13.74
N VAL A 34 20.06 15.62 -15.06
CA VAL A 34 19.24 14.88 -16.02
C VAL A 34 19.96 13.59 -16.41
N PHE A 35 19.38 12.45 -16.00
CA PHE A 35 19.83 11.13 -16.43
C PHE A 35 18.99 10.63 -17.61
N GLN A 36 19.62 10.41 -18.77
CA GLN A 36 18.94 9.85 -19.93
C GLN A 36 19.33 8.39 -20.11
N ARG A 37 18.38 7.53 -20.48
CA ARG A 37 18.70 6.18 -20.95
C ARG A 37 19.36 6.27 -22.31
N TYR A 38 20.48 5.57 -22.49
CA TYR A 38 21.30 5.68 -23.68
C TYR A 38 21.00 4.55 -24.66
N GLY A 39 20.35 4.87 -25.78
CA GLY A 39 20.00 3.88 -26.82
C GLY A 39 18.82 2.96 -26.48
N ARG A 40 18.43 2.13 -27.44
CA ARG A 40 17.39 1.09 -27.31
C ARG A 40 18.03 -0.29 -27.16
N PRO A 41 17.33 -1.26 -26.54
CA PRO A 41 17.76 -2.66 -26.53
C PRO A 41 18.12 -3.14 -27.94
N GLY A 42 19.31 -3.73 -28.09
CA GLY A 42 19.84 -4.19 -29.37
C GLY A 42 20.72 -3.19 -30.11
N GLN A 43 20.85 -1.95 -29.62
CA GLN A 43 21.87 -1.01 -30.10
C GLN A 43 23.20 -1.22 -29.36
N GLN A 44 24.31 -0.89 -29.99
CA GLN A 44 25.60 -0.83 -29.32
C GLN A 44 25.57 0.32 -28.30
N GLN A 45 25.51 -0.02 -27.02
CA GLN A 45 25.40 0.94 -25.91
C GLN A 45 26.72 1.09 -25.12
N ASP A 46 27.80 0.47 -25.59
CA ASP A 46 29.16 0.55 -25.03
C ASP A 46 29.22 0.46 -23.49
N GLY A 47 28.34 -0.35 -22.88
CA GLY A 47 28.32 -0.54 -21.42
C GLY A 47 27.81 0.67 -20.62
N VAL A 48 26.98 1.52 -21.23
CA VAL A 48 26.29 2.63 -20.56
C VAL A 48 24.80 2.57 -20.85
N ASP A 49 23.99 2.24 -19.83
CA ASP A 49 22.53 2.18 -19.93
C ASP A 49 21.88 3.53 -19.63
N SER A 50 22.50 4.34 -18.77
CA SER A 50 22.07 5.71 -18.49
C SER A 50 23.25 6.65 -18.27
N TYR A 51 23.11 7.91 -18.71
CA TYR A 51 24.16 8.90 -18.63
C TYR A 51 23.61 10.25 -18.17
N ALA A 52 24.32 10.90 -17.24
CA ALA A 52 24.07 12.25 -16.80
C ALA A 52 24.56 13.25 -17.86
N ASN A 53 23.65 13.70 -18.72
CA ASN A 53 23.98 14.54 -19.87
C ASN A 53 23.87 16.04 -19.60
N SER A 54 23.19 16.46 -18.53
CA SER A 54 23.15 17.85 -18.08
C SER A 54 22.94 17.96 -16.57
N GLY A 55 23.34 19.09 -15.98
CA GLY A 55 23.22 19.38 -14.55
C GLY A 55 24.55 19.27 -13.77
N PRO A 56 24.49 19.30 -12.43
CA PRO A 56 25.68 19.32 -11.58
C PRO A 56 26.56 18.06 -11.72
N GLU A 57 25.94 16.90 -11.94
CA GLU A 57 26.62 15.60 -11.94
C GLU A 57 26.93 15.07 -13.36
N VAL A 58 27.12 15.97 -14.34
CA VAL A 58 27.50 15.57 -15.71
C VAL A 58 28.77 14.73 -15.72
N GLY A 59 28.72 13.63 -16.47
CA GLY A 59 29.81 12.65 -16.57
C GLY A 59 29.63 11.43 -15.67
N ILE A 60 28.53 11.32 -14.92
CA ILE A 60 28.13 10.05 -14.30
C ILE A 60 27.50 9.14 -15.35
N ALA A 61 28.04 7.93 -15.49
CA ALA A 61 27.49 6.86 -16.30
C ALA A 61 26.96 5.74 -15.40
N ILE A 62 25.87 5.10 -15.79
CA ILE A 62 25.24 3.98 -15.08
C ILE A 62 25.16 2.78 -16.02
N GLN A 63 25.70 1.65 -15.60
CA GLN A 63 25.48 0.35 -16.20
C GLN A 63 24.63 -0.50 -15.27
N CYS A 64 23.54 -1.06 -15.76
CA CYS A 64 22.63 -1.91 -15.02
C CYS A 64 23.01 -3.38 -15.23
N LYS A 65 23.10 -4.15 -14.15
CA LYS A 65 23.27 -5.60 -14.14
C LYS A 65 22.25 -6.21 -13.18
N ASN A 66 21.11 -6.60 -13.73
CA ASN A 66 20.13 -7.38 -12.97
C ASN A 66 20.66 -8.80 -12.79
N THR A 67 21.39 -9.04 -11.68
CA THR A 67 21.98 -10.34 -11.37
C THR A 67 21.33 -10.87 -10.10
N CYS A 68 20.66 -12.03 -10.19
CA CYS A 68 19.86 -12.56 -9.08
C CYS A 68 20.68 -13.01 -7.84
N HIS A 69 22.01 -12.90 -7.89
CA HIS A 69 22.89 -13.44 -6.85
C HIS A 69 24.02 -12.48 -6.48
N THR A 70 25.11 -12.47 -7.25
CA THR A 70 26.32 -11.72 -6.94
C THR A 70 26.93 -11.21 -8.23
N ILE A 71 27.42 -9.98 -8.24
CA ILE A 71 28.17 -9.40 -9.35
C ILE A 71 29.67 -9.69 -9.17
N PRO A 72 30.26 -10.57 -9.99
CA PRO A 72 31.69 -10.83 -9.91
C PRO A 72 32.50 -9.60 -10.34
N LEU A 73 33.69 -9.41 -9.75
CA LEU A 73 34.59 -8.32 -10.14
C LEU A 73 34.97 -8.38 -11.64
N THR A 74 35.02 -9.58 -12.23
CA THR A 74 35.27 -9.76 -13.66
C THR A 74 34.16 -9.15 -14.52
N VAL A 75 32.90 -9.19 -14.08
CA VAL A 75 31.80 -8.52 -14.76
C VAL A 75 31.96 -7.00 -14.67
N VAL A 76 32.31 -6.48 -13.50
CA VAL A 76 32.60 -5.04 -13.34
C VAL A 76 33.72 -4.61 -14.30
N GLN A 77 34.80 -5.39 -14.40
CA GLN A 77 35.90 -5.11 -15.33
C GLN A 77 35.46 -5.14 -16.79
N GLN A 78 34.62 -6.10 -17.19
CA GLN A 78 34.08 -6.15 -18.55
C GLN A 78 33.22 -4.94 -18.89
N GLU A 79 32.45 -4.42 -17.93
CA GLU A 79 31.64 -3.22 -18.14
C GLU A 79 32.51 -1.96 -18.21
N ILE A 80 33.58 -1.90 -17.41
CA ILE A 80 34.60 -0.85 -17.55
C ILE A 80 35.19 -0.87 -18.98
N ASP A 81 35.64 -2.02 -19.47
CA ASP A 81 36.28 -2.14 -20.79
C ASP A 81 35.33 -1.75 -21.95
N LYS A 82 34.02 -1.92 -21.74
CA LYS A 82 32.99 -1.43 -22.67
C LYS A 82 32.85 0.10 -22.56
N ALA A 83 32.73 0.62 -21.35
CA ALA A 83 32.56 2.05 -21.08
C ALA A 83 33.77 2.89 -21.52
N GLU A 84 34.98 2.32 -21.60
CA GLU A 84 36.16 2.97 -22.20
C GLU A 84 35.95 3.32 -23.70
N LYS A 85 35.00 2.66 -24.37
CA LYS A 85 34.65 2.94 -25.77
C LYS A 85 33.53 3.97 -25.92
N PHE A 86 32.93 4.38 -24.80
CA PHE A 86 31.85 5.36 -24.79
C PHE A 86 32.37 6.72 -25.27
N LYS A 87 31.64 7.35 -26.19
CA LYS A 87 32.12 8.56 -26.90
C LYS A 87 32.08 9.82 -26.05
N HIS A 88 31.36 9.82 -24.93
CA HIS A 88 31.23 10.98 -24.06
C HIS A 88 32.10 10.83 -22.81
N PRO A 89 32.67 11.93 -22.26
CA PRO A 89 33.54 11.85 -21.08
C PRO A 89 32.83 11.28 -19.85
N ILE A 90 33.38 10.20 -19.29
CA ILE A 90 32.94 9.64 -18.02
C ILE A 90 33.88 10.13 -16.91
N LYS A 91 33.31 10.57 -15.79
CA LYS A 91 34.04 10.87 -14.55
C LYS A 91 33.94 9.71 -13.57
N LEU A 92 32.74 9.13 -13.48
CA LEU A 92 32.42 8.03 -12.56
C LEU A 92 31.42 7.08 -13.25
N LEU A 93 31.74 5.80 -13.26
CA LEU A 93 30.84 4.73 -13.69
C LEU A 93 30.23 4.06 -12.45
N TYR A 94 28.91 4.10 -12.32
CA TYR A 94 28.20 3.21 -11.40
C TYR A 94 27.79 1.92 -12.10
N VAL A 95 28.09 0.80 -11.48
CA VAL A 95 27.49 -0.49 -11.83
C VAL A 95 26.35 -0.77 -10.86
N ALA A 96 25.12 -0.58 -11.32
CA ALA A 96 23.90 -0.82 -10.57
C ALA A 96 23.54 -2.30 -10.59
N THR A 97 23.26 -2.88 -9.43
CA THR A 97 23.00 -4.32 -9.26
C THR A 97 21.80 -4.59 -8.37
N SER A 98 21.08 -5.68 -8.65
CA SER A 98 20.01 -6.21 -7.79
C SER A 98 20.55 -6.99 -6.57
N GLN A 99 21.88 -7.14 -6.46
CA GLN A 99 22.53 -7.69 -5.28
C GLN A 99 22.34 -6.79 -4.04
N PRO A 100 22.13 -7.37 -2.83
CA PRO A 100 22.26 -6.64 -1.57
C PRO A 100 23.67 -6.09 -1.34
N ASN A 101 23.82 -5.17 -0.39
CA ASN A 101 25.13 -4.66 0.00
C ASN A 101 26.09 -5.81 0.38
N ASP A 102 27.28 -5.84 -0.22
CA ASP A 102 28.32 -6.80 0.09
C ASP A 102 29.67 -6.11 0.28
N ARG A 103 30.21 -6.22 1.49
CA ARG A 103 31.46 -5.57 1.89
C ARG A 103 32.63 -5.98 1.00
N ASN A 104 32.79 -7.27 0.70
CA ASN A 104 33.94 -7.75 -0.05
C ASN A 104 33.92 -7.23 -1.49
N THR A 105 32.74 -7.25 -2.13
CA THR A 105 32.54 -6.71 -3.47
C THR A 105 32.81 -5.20 -3.48
N GLN A 106 32.31 -4.47 -2.48
CA GLN A 106 32.52 -3.03 -2.36
C GLN A 106 33.99 -2.66 -2.15
N ASP A 107 34.70 -3.32 -1.22
CA ASP A 107 36.12 -3.09 -0.94
C ASP A 107 36.98 -3.34 -2.20
N ASN A 108 36.66 -4.41 -2.96
CA ASN A 108 37.36 -4.73 -4.21
C ASN A 108 37.12 -3.67 -5.30
N VAL A 109 35.88 -3.19 -5.46
CA VAL A 109 35.58 -2.13 -6.44
C VAL A 109 36.20 -0.80 -6.04
N TRP A 110 36.23 -0.45 -4.76
CA TRP A 110 36.91 0.76 -4.29
C TRP A 110 38.42 0.72 -4.54
N LYS A 111 39.07 -0.42 -4.32
CA LYS A 111 40.48 -0.59 -4.65
C LYS A 111 40.71 -0.38 -6.14
N LEU A 112 39.91 -1.03 -6.99
CA LEU A 112 39.96 -0.88 -8.45
C LEU A 112 39.73 0.59 -8.88
N SER A 113 38.76 1.29 -8.27
CA SER A 113 38.47 2.69 -8.57
C SER A 113 39.68 3.58 -8.31
N ARG A 114 40.30 3.44 -7.12
CA ARG A 114 41.48 4.25 -6.74
C ARG A 114 42.65 4.01 -7.67
N GLU A 115 42.90 2.75 -8.05
CA GLU A 115 43.94 2.39 -9.01
C GLU A 115 43.69 3.07 -10.36
N ARG A 116 42.44 3.06 -10.86
CA ARG A 116 42.06 3.71 -12.12
C ARG A 116 42.18 5.23 -12.06
N GLU A 117 41.69 5.85 -10.99
CA GLU A 117 41.79 7.30 -10.78
C GLU A 117 43.24 7.77 -10.72
N SER A 118 44.13 6.98 -10.10
CA SER A 118 45.58 7.28 -10.08
C SER A 118 46.23 7.26 -11.47
N GLN A 119 45.61 6.58 -12.45
CA GLN A 119 46.03 6.53 -13.84
C GLN A 119 45.33 7.60 -14.70
N GLY A 120 44.56 8.51 -14.10
CA GLY A 120 43.77 9.53 -14.81
C GLY A 120 42.55 8.97 -15.54
N LYS A 121 42.11 7.75 -15.20
CA LYS A 121 40.89 7.15 -15.75
C LYS A 121 39.68 7.45 -14.86
N PHE A 122 38.47 7.21 -15.37
CA PHE A 122 37.25 7.38 -14.60
C PHE A 122 37.18 6.40 -13.41
N GLY A 123 36.62 6.90 -12.31
CA GLY A 123 36.33 6.12 -11.11
C GLY A 123 35.17 5.14 -11.34
N VAL A 124 35.04 4.16 -10.46
CA VAL A 124 34.02 3.11 -10.53
C VAL A 124 33.41 2.87 -9.16
N SER A 125 32.09 2.78 -9.09
CA SER A 125 31.36 2.50 -7.85
C SER A 125 30.24 1.52 -8.08
N LEU A 126 29.73 0.93 -7.00
CA LEU A 126 28.54 0.08 -7.02
C LEU A 126 27.33 0.87 -6.56
N LEU A 127 26.19 0.51 -7.13
CA LEU A 127 24.89 0.95 -6.67
C LEU A 127 24.06 -0.29 -6.36
N PHE A 128 23.94 -0.65 -5.08
CA PHE A 128 23.28 -1.88 -4.64
C PHE A 128 21.76 -1.70 -4.60
N TRP A 129 21.05 -2.82 -4.52
CA TRP A 129 19.60 -2.82 -4.54
C TRP A 129 18.96 -2.04 -3.40
N GLU A 130 19.52 -2.15 -2.20
CA GLU A 130 19.06 -1.42 -1.02
C GLU A 130 19.19 0.09 -1.20
N ASP A 131 20.29 0.54 -1.83
CA ASP A 131 20.51 1.95 -2.13
C ASP A 131 19.53 2.47 -3.18
N ILE A 132 19.25 1.67 -4.23
CA ILE A 132 18.28 2.00 -5.28
C ILE A 132 16.90 2.17 -4.67
N ILE A 133 16.43 1.20 -3.88
CA ILE A 133 15.13 1.27 -3.21
C ILE A 133 15.09 2.41 -2.21
N SER A 134 16.17 2.66 -1.47
CA SER A 134 16.25 3.80 -0.56
C SER A 134 16.13 5.13 -1.28
N ASP A 135 16.57 5.26 -2.53
CA ASP A 135 16.33 6.46 -3.32
C ASP A 135 14.90 6.56 -3.82
N LEU A 136 14.33 5.47 -4.37
CA LEU A 136 12.92 5.48 -4.80
C LEU A 136 11.99 5.83 -3.65
N ALA A 137 12.26 5.33 -2.44
CA ALA A 137 11.45 5.60 -1.26
C ALA A 137 11.45 7.09 -0.84
N LYS A 138 12.37 7.92 -1.36
CA LYS A 138 12.33 9.38 -1.15
C LYS A 138 11.23 10.06 -1.97
N ASP A 139 10.62 9.36 -2.94
CA ASP A 139 9.49 9.81 -3.74
C ASP A 139 8.41 8.72 -3.86
N ILE A 140 7.48 8.72 -2.90
CA ILE A 140 6.45 7.68 -2.76
C ILE A 140 5.61 7.48 -4.04
N PRO A 141 5.14 8.52 -4.75
CA PRO A 141 4.42 8.31 -6.01
C PRO A 141 5.22 7.51 -7.05
N THR A 142 6.53 7.79 -7.20
CA THR A 142 7.40 7.04 -8.11
C THR A 142 7.59 5.61 -7.64
N LEU A 143 7.83 5.38 -6.35
CA LEU A 143 7.92 4.02 -5.78
C LEU A 143 6.65 3.21 -6.09
N LEU A 144 5.48 3.77 -5.83
CA LEU A 144 4.20 3.09 -6.05
C LEU A 144 3.87 2.86 -7.53
N SER A 145 4.43 3.66 -8.45
CA SER A 145 4.30 3.42 -9.89
C SER A 145 4.97 2.13 -10.36
N PHE A 146 6.06 1.73 -9.69
CA PHE A 146 6.77 0.46 -9.93
C PHE A 146 6.26 -0.68 -9.04
N TYR A 147 5.79 -0.36 -7.82
CA TYR A 147 5.30 -1.35 -6.87
C TYR A 147 3.88 -1.03 -6.37
N PRO A 148 2.84 -1.11 -7.24
CA PRO A 148 1.47 -0.78 -6.85
C PRO A 148 0.93 -1.64 -5.70
N ILE A 149 1.42 -2.87 -5.57
CA ILE A 149 1.01 -3.81 -4.51
C ILE A 149 1.29 -3.28 -3.09
N LEU A 150 2.28 -2.39 -2.94
CA LEU A 150 2.60 -1.76 -1.66
C LEU A 150 1.58 -0.71 -1.23
N SER A 151 0.67 -0.28 -2.12
CA SER A 151 -0.29 0.78 -1.83
C SER A 151 -1.62 0.30 -1.23
N GLN A 152 -1.97 -1.00 -1.28
CA GLN A 152 -3.38 -1.38 -1.09
C GLN A 152 -3.73 -2.63 -0.25
N ASN A 153 -2.87 -3.63 -0.06
CA ASN A 153 -3.41 -4.96 0.32
C ASN A 153 -3.33 -5.39 1.79
N ASP A 154 -2.61 -4.70 2.68
CA ASP A 154 -2.42 -5.25 4.03
C ASP A 154 -3.40 -4.70 5.07
N ASN A 155 -3.65 -3.38 5.10
CA ASN A 155 -4.50 -2.79 6.12
C ASN A 155 -5.99 -3.04 5.87
N ASP A 156 -6.49 -2.66 4.69
CA ASP A 156 -7.93 -2.69 4.41
C ASP A 156 -8.46 -4.12 4.34
N THR A 157 -7.65 -5.07 3.86
CA THR A 157 -7.97 -6.49 3.91
C THR A 157 -8.03 -7.00 5.35
N LYS A 158 -7.09 -6.61 6.23
CA LYS A 158 -7.14 -6.98 7.66
C LYS A 158 -8.38 -6.42 8.34
N VAL A 159 -8.68 -5.15 8.13
CA VAL A 159 -9.87 -4.48 8.68
C VAL A 159 -11.15 -5.15 8.15
N LEU A 160 -11.20 -5.51 6.87
CA LEU A 160 -12.35 -6.20 6.28
C LEU A 160 -12.55 -7.62 6.84
N GLU A 161 -11.49 -8.38 7.03
CA GLU A 161 -11.57 -9.72 7.63
C GLU A 161 -11.97 -9.65 9.11
N GLU A 162 -11.42 -8.70 9.86
CA GLU A 162 -11.83 -8.44 11.24
C GLU A 162 -13.31 -8.01 11.32
N LEU A 163 -13.77 -7.14 10.40
CA LEU A 163 -15.17 -6.74 10.29
C LEU A 163 -16.09 -7.94 10.07
N LYS A 164 -15.75 -8.84 9.13
CA LYS A 164 -16.52 -10.07 8.89
C LYS A 164 -16.56 -10.99 10.11
N SER A 165 -15.50 -11.00 10.91
CA SER A 165 -15.42 -11.79 12.14
C SER A 165 -16.32 -11.23 13.25
N ILE A 166 -16.33 -9.92 13.47
CA ILE A 166 -17.10 -9.29 14.56
C ILE A 166 -18.57 -9.05 14.18
N LEU A 167 -18.87 -8.85 12.90
CA LEU A 167 -20.21 -8.66 12.36
C LEU A 167 -20.46 -9.59 11.17
N PRO A 168 -20.61 -10.90 11.41
CA PRO A 168 -20.86 -11.87 10.36
C PRO A 168 -22.30 -11.81 9.84
N TYR A 169 -22.50 -12.21 8.57
CA TYR A 169 -23.82 -12.18 7.93
C TYR A 169 -24.85 -13.07 8.65
N ASN A 170 -24.44 -14.22 9.20
CA ASN A 170 -25.32 -15.23 9.79
C ASN A 170 -25.71 -14.99 11.25
N GLY A 171 -25.37 -13.83 11.83
CA GLY A 171 -25.77 -13.45 13.19
C GLY A 171 -26.73 -12.27 13.20
N SER A 172 -26.34 -11.15 13.84
CA SER A 172 -27.20 -9.97 13.97
C SER A 172 -27.67 -9.42 12.62
N ILE A 173 -26.85 -9.52 11.57
CA ILE A 173 -27.25 -9.12 10.21
C ILE A 173 -28.40 -9.99 9.67
N ALA A 174 -28.36 -11.31 9.87
CA ALA A 174 -29.46 -12.20 9.48
C ALA A 174 -30.73 -11.91 10.29
N PHE A 175 -30.59 -11.60 11.58
CA PHE A 175 -31.71 -11.19 12.42
C PHE A 175 -32.36 -9.90 11.91
N VAL A 176 -31.54 -8.89 11.58
CA VAL A 176 -32.01 -7.63 10.99
C VAL A 176 -32.74 -7.87 9.66
N LYS A 177 -32.17 -8.70 8.79
CA LYS A 177 -32.79 -9.10 7.51
C LYS A 177 -34.13 -9.81 7.69
N SER A 178 -34.29 -10.57 8.76
CA SER A 178 -35.55 -11.26 9.06
C SER A 178 -36.64 -10.33 9.64
N HIS A 179 -36.32 -9.05 9.86
CA HIS A 179 -37.15 -8.11 10.61
C HIS A 179 -37.59 -8.67 11.96
N GLY A 180 -36.70 -9.42 12.63
CA GLY A 180 -37.03 -10.16 13.85
C GLY A 180 -37.47 -9.26 15.02
N PHE A 181 -37.08 -7.99 14.98
CA PHE A 181 -37.51 -6.95 15.91
C PHE A 181 -38.99 -6.57 15.72
N CYS A 182 -39.61 -6.72 14.55
CA CYS A 182 -41.04 -6.40 14.33
C CYS A 182 -42.00 -7.33 15.12
N ARG A 183 -41.46 -8.28 15.89
CA ARG A 183 -42.21 -9.12 16.83
C ARG A 183 -42.50 -8.39 18.14
N LYS A 184 -43.56 -8.80 18.85
CA LYS A 184 -43.89 -8.24 20.18
C LYS A 184 -42.75 -8.34 21.19
N ILE A 185 -41.95 -9.41 21.13
CA ILE A 185 -40.80 -9.67 22.00
C ILE A 185 -39.70 -10.32 21.15
N PHE A 186 -38.44 -9.99 21.40
CA PHE A 186 -37.27 -10.68 20.87
C PHE A 186 -36.13 -10.67 21.90
N ASP A 187 -35.17 -11.57 21.73
CA ASP A 187 -33.96 -11.64 22.56
C ASP A 187 -32.96 -10.57 22.11
N ASP A 188 -32.62 -9.64 23.00
CA ASP A 188 -31.69 -8.54 22.71
C ASP A 188 -30.29 -9.04 22.33
N SER A 189 -29.92 -10.25 22.75
CA SER A 189 -28.66 -10.88 22.36
C SER A 189 -28.52 -11.05 20.85
N GLN A 190 -29.62 -11.05 20.11
CA GLN A 190 -29.64 -11.08 18.65
C GLN A 190 -29.00 -9.84 18.03
N LEU A 191 -28.82 -8.75 18.78
CA LEU A 191 -28.18 -7.50 18.32
C LEU A 191 -26.74 -7.33 18.82
N ASN A 192 -26.21 -8.26 19.64
CA ASN A 192 -24.89 -8.13 20.29
C ASN A 192 -23.76 -7.80 19.32
N GLN A 193 -23.75 -8.37 18.12
CA GLN A 193 -22.68 -8.13 17.16
C GLN A 193 -22.69 -6.72 16.59
N LEU A 194 -23.86 -6.05 16.53
CA LEU A 194 -23.93 -4.64 16.16
C LEU A 194 -23.25 -3.76 17.20
N TYR A 195 -23.42 -4.09 18.49
CA TYR A 195 -22.75 -3.38 19.59
C TYR A 195 -21.25 -3.65 19.62
N ILE A 196 -20.82 -4.90 19.43
CA ILE A 196 -19.39 -5.26 19.34
C ILE A 196 -18.73 -4.52 18.18
N PHE A 197 -19.37 -4.47 17.01
CA PHE A 197 -18.86 -3.73 15.86
C PHE A 197 -18.74 -2.23 16.16
N TRP A 198 -19.78 -1.64 16.77
CA TRP A 198 -19.78 -0.23 17.11
C TRP A 198 -18.64 0.12 18.09
N ASP A 199 -18.48 -0.63 19.18
CA ASP A 199 -17.40 -0.45 20.15
C ASP A 199 -16.01 -0.58 19.50
N ARG A 200 -15.85 -1.56 18.60
CA ARG A 200 -14.59 -1.77 17.86
C ARG A 200 -14.21 -0.57 16.99
N CYS A 201 -15.18 0.19 16.49
CA CYS A 201 -14.94 1.37 15.65
C CYS A 201 -14.34 2.57 16.39
N ASP A 202 -14.32 2.58 17.73
CA ASP A 202 -13.66 3.63 18.51
C ASP A 202 -12.13 3.50 18.54
N ASP A 203 -11.60 2.32 18.18
CA ASP A 203 -10.15 2.12 18.07
C ASP A 203 -9.64 2.59 16.69
N PRO A 204 -8.71 3.55 16.65
CA PRO A 204 -8.10 4.04 15.41
C PRO A 204 -7.43 2.96 14.56
N ALA A 205 -7.02 1.83 15.14
CA ALA A 205 -6.44 0.71 14.41
C ALA A 205 -7.46 -0.03 13.53
N PHE A 206 -8.76 0.17 13.73
CA PHE A 206 -9.84 -0.39 12.93
C PHE A 206 -10.35 0.60 11.89
N ALA A 207 -9.43 1.25 11.17
CA ALA A 207 -9.74 2.23 10.14
C ALA A 207 -9.30 1.74 8.75
N PHE A 208 -10.17 1.92 7.75
CA PHE A 208 -9.79 1.71 6.36
C PHE A 208 -8.92 2.90 5.90
N GLN A 209 -7.87 2.60 5.15
CA GLN A 209 -7.07 3.58 4.41
C GLN A 209 -7.82 4.04 3.16
N ASN A 210 -8.60 3.16 2.52
CA ASN A 210 -9.48 3.54 1.44
C ASN A 210 -10.63 4.42 1.95
N GLU A 211 -10.65 5.67 1.51
CA GLU A 211 -11.64 6.67 1.92
C GLU A 211 -13.09 6.24 1.65
N ASN A 212 -13.34 5.51 0.56
CA ASN A 212 -14.69 5.03 0.25
C ASN A 212 -15.13 3.92 1.22
N LEU A 213 -14.24 2.98 1.56
CA LEU A 213 -14.53 1.94 2.56
C LEU A 213 -14.73 2.55 3.94
N GLU A 214 -13.88 3.52 4.33
CA GLU A 214 -14.02 4.21 5.61
C GLU A 214 -15.35 4.97 5.69
N ARG A 215 -15.72 5.68 4.62
CA ARG A 215 -17.03 6.34 4.53
C ARG A 215 -18.19 5.35 4.65
N LEU A 216 -18.11 4.19 4.00
CA LEU A 216 -19.14 3.15 4.09
C LEU A 216 -19.24 2.57 5.51
N LYS A 217 -18.12 2.40 6.22
CA LYS A 217 -18.08 1.97 7.63
C LYS A 217 -18.73 3.01 8.56
N LEU A 218 -18.43 4.29 8.37
CA LEU A 218 -19.04 5.40 9.14
C LEU A 218 -20.56 5.51 8.89
N GLN A 219 -21.01 5.27 7.66
CA GLN A 219 -22.43 5.16 7.34
C GLN A 219 -23.08 3.96 8.05
N LEU A 220 -22.35 2.85 8.20
CA LEU A 220 -22.86 1.65 8.88
C LEU A 220 -23.07 1.91 10.37
N ILE A 221 -22.12 2.57 11.02
CA ILE A 221 -22.25 3.03 12.40
C ILE A 221 -23.50 3.89 12.56
N THR A 222 -23.69 4.87 11.67
CA THR A 222 -24.88 5.76 11.70
C THR A 222 -26.19 4.98 11.58
N ASN A 223 -26.25 3.98 10.68
CA ASN A 223 -27.44 3.16 10.49
C ASN A 223 -27.72 2.24 11.70
N ILE A 224 -26.66 1.67 12.30
CA ILE A 224 -26.76 0.88 13.53
C ILE A 224 -27.31 1.72 14.68
N GLN A 225 -26.80 2.94 14.86
CA GLN A 225 -27.26 3.87 15.90
C GLN A 225 -28.74 4.25 15.70
N LYS A 226 -29.18 4.49 14.45
CA LYS A 226 -30.59 4.76 14.15
C LYS A 226 -31.49 3.60 14.52
N LEU A 227 -31.16 2.38 14.04
CA LEU A 227 -31.93 1.18 14.36
C LEU A 227 -31.97 0.92 15.88
N GLY A 228 -30.81 0.99 16.54
CA GLY A 228 -30.70 0.83 17.99
C GLY A 228 -31.45 1.89 18.78
N GLY A 229 -31.52 3.14 18.28
CA GLY A 229 -32.30 4.22 18.87
C GLY A 229 -33.80 3.96 18.80
N ILE A 230 -34.32 3.55 17.64
CA ILE A 230 -35.75 3.19 17.49
C ILE A 230 -36.10 2.02 18.41
N ILE A 231 -35.23 1.00 18.46
CA ILE A 231 -35.42 -0.16 19.35
C ILE A 231 -35.39 0.27 20.83
N GLY A 232 -34.38 1.05 21.24
CA GLY A 232 -34.24 1.49 22.63
C GLY A 232 -35.37 2.39 23.14
N GLN A 233 -36.04 3.12 22.24
CA GLN A 233 -37.18 3.98 22.59
C GLN A 233 -38.52 3.24 22.68
N ASN A 234 -38.67 2.11 21.97
CA ASN A 234 -39.96 1.45 21.76
C ASN A 234 -40.04 0.02 22.32
N TYR A 235 -38.91 -0.57 22.71
CA TYR A 235 -38.83 -1.89 23.32
C TYR A 235 -38.33 -1.74 24.75
N THR A 236 -38.96 -2.51 25.64
CA THR A 236 -38.79 -2.42 27.09
C THR A 236 -37.31 -2.57 27.49
N ARG A 237 -36.65 -1.46 27.85
CA ARG A 237 -35.45 -1.45 28.68
C ARG A 237 -35.73 -0.60 29.92
N GLN A 238 -35.44 -1.14 31.10
CA GLN A 238 -35.66 -0.44 32.36
C GLN A 238 -34.64 0.71 32.48
N LEU A 239 -35.08 1.96 32.30
CA LEU A 239 -34.26 3.15 32.56
C LEU A 239 -35.10 4.19 33.31
N ASN A 240 -34.61 4.62 34.49
CA ASN A 240 -35.20 5.71 35.28
C ASN A 240 -36.72 5.60 35.54
N SER A 241 -37.19 4.38 35.82
CA SER A 241 -38.51 4.09 36.42
C SER A 241 -39.77 4.42 35.60
N HIS A 242 -39.68 4.67 34.29
CA HIS A 242 -40.86 4.68 33.41
C HIS A 242 -40.65 3.84 32.15
N LEU A 243 -41.62 2.96 31.87
CA LEU A 243 -41.66 2.03 30.74
C LEU A 243 -42.83 2.43 29.83
N ILE A 244 -42.54 2.70 28.56
CA ILE A 244 -43.56 2.62 27.50
C ILE A 244 -43.25 1.33 26.74
N GLU A 245 -44.12 0.35 26.90
CA GLU A 245 -43.92 -0.94 26.28
C GLU A 245 -44.62 -0.99 24.92
N ARG A 246 -44.04 -1.68 23.92
CA ARG A 246 -44.68 -1.93 22.62
C ARG A 246 -46.13 -2.43 22.74
N HIS A 247 -46.46 -3.14 23.83
CA HIS A 247 -47.81 -3.65 24.10
C HIS A 247 -48.83 -2.57 24.49
N GLN A 248 -48.37 -1.35 24.81
CA GLN A 248 -49.20 -0.18 25.16
C GLN A 248 -49.50 0.72 23.95
N LEU A 249 -48.89 0.45 22.79
CA LEU A 249 -49.13 1.17 21.54
C LEU A 249 -50.44 0.72 20.88
N GLN A 250 -51.14 1.66 20.24
CA GLN A 250 -52.30 1.35 19.40
C GLN A 250 -51.87 0.75 18.05
N ASP A 251 -52.76 0.01 17.38
CA ASP A 251 -52.46 -0.71 16.12
C ASP A 251 -51.85 0.19 15.03
N HIS A 252 -52.33 1.44 14.91
CA HIS A 252 -51.78 2.39 13.93
C HIS A 252 -50.34 2.81 14.29
N GLN A 253 -50.03 2.98 15.57
CA GLN A 253 -48.70 3.33 16.07
C GLN A 253 -47.72 2.15 15.91
N ILE A 254 -48.21 0.92 16.10
CA ILE A 254 -47.42 -0.29 15.84
C ILE A 254 -47.07 -0.41 14.36
N THR A 255 -48.01 -0.07 13.48
CA THR A 255 -47.81 -0.08 12.03
C THR A 255 -46.77 0.96 11.60
N GLU A 256 -46.87 2.18 12.13
CA GLU A 256 -45.90 3.25 11.88
C GLU A 256 -44.49 2.87 12.37
N LEU A 257 -44.38 2.36 13.60
CA LEU A 257 -43.12 1.88 14.17
C LEU A 257 -42.49 0.74 13.34
N ASN A 258 -43.29 -0.21 12.88
CA ASN A 258 -42.78 -1.30 12.03
C ASN A 258 -42.20 -0.75 10.72
N ASN A 259 -42.88 0.20 10.08
CA ASN A 259 -42.38 0.82 8.86
C ASN A 259 -41.04 1.53 9.09
N GLU A 260 -40.91 2.28 10.20
CA GLU A 260 -39.64 2.93 10.55
C GLU A 260 -38.50 1.93 10.77
N LEU A 261 -38.79 0.83 11.48
CA LEU A 261 -37.82 -0.24 11.74
C LEU A 261 -37.38 -0.96 10.46
N GLU A 262 -38.32 -1.25 9.56
CA GLU A 262 -38.05 -1.85 8.25
C GLU A 262 -37.16 -0.94 7.39
N ILE A 263 -37.49 0.35 7.31
CA ILE A 263 -36.66 1.34 6.58
C ILE A 263 -35.24 1.42 7.18
N ALA A 264 -35.11 1.45 8.50
CA ALA A 264 -33.82 1.49 9.16
C ALA A 264 -32.99 0.23 8.88
N ALA A 265 -33.63 -0.94 8.90
CA ALA A 265 -33.00 -2.22 8.61
C ALA A 265 -32.54 -2.33 7.15
N ASP A 266 -33.36 -1.92 6.20
CA ASP A 266 -33.00 -1.93 4.78
C ASP A 266 -31.80 -1.01 4.49
N ASN A 267 -31.76 0.17 5.11
CA ASN A 267 -30.62 1.08 4.99
C ASN A 267 -29.34 0.47 5.54
N LEU A 268 -29.41 -0.18 6.71
CA LEU A 268 -28.30 -0.90 7.33
C LEU A 268 -27.80 -2.02 6.40
N LEU A 269 -28.71 -2.88 5.91
CA LEU A 269 -28.37 -4.03 5.07
C LEU A 269 -27.77 -3.61 3.73
N ASN A 270 -28.34 -2.60 3.08
CA ASN A 270 -27.83 -2.06 1.83
C ASN A 270 -26.41 -1.52 1.99
N ASN A 271 -26.15 -0.79 3.07
CA ASN A 271 -24.83 -0.26 3.34
C ASN A 271 -23.82 -1.34 3.75
N TYR A 272 -24.21 -2.31 4.58
CA TYR A 272 -23.39 -3.48 4.93
C TYR A 272 -22.97 -4.27 3.68
N ASN A 273 -23.91 -4.54 2.76
CA ASN A 273 -23.61 -5.26 1.52
C ASN A 273 -22.67 -4.47 0.60
N ARG A 274 -22.80 -3.14 0.53
CA ARG A 274 -21.88 -2.28 -0.23
C ARG A 274 -20.47 -2.26 0.36
N LEU A 275 -20.35 -2.38 1.68
CA LEU A 275 -19.06 -2.44 2.38
C LEU A 275 -18.33 -3.77 2.11
N LEU A 276 -19.07 -4.90 2.07
CA LEU A 276 -18.49 -6.22 1.79
C LEU A 276 -18.30 -6.53 0.31
N SER A 277 -18.99 -5.83 -0.57
CA SER A 277 -18.90 -6.00 -2.02
C SER A 277 -19.01 -4.62 -2.69
N PRO A 278 -17.97 -3.79 -2.56
CA PRO A 278 -17.93 -2.51 -3.26
C PRO A 278 -17.97 -2.80 -4.76
N ARG A 279 -19.11 -2.56 -5.41
CA ARG A 279 -19.16 -2.60 -6.87
C ARG A 279 -18.18 -1.54 -7.39
N THR A 280 -17.25 -1.97 -8.22
CA THR A 280 -16.32 -1.15 -9.01
C THR A 280 -17.04 -0.06 -9.77
#